data_AF-A0A0W8G9X5-F1
#
_entry.id   AF-A0A0W8G9X5-F1
#
_cell.length_a   1.000
_cell.length_b   1.000
_cell.length_c   1.000
_cell.angle_alpha   90.00
_cell.angle_beta   90.00
_cell.angle_gamma   90.00
#
_symmetry.space_group_name_H-M   'P 1'
#
loop_
_entity.id
_entity.type
_entity.pdbx_description
1 polymer ?
#
loop_
_entity_poly.entity_id
_entity_poly.type
_entity_poly.pdbx_seq_one_letter_code
_entity_poly.pdbx_strand_id
1 'polypeptide(L)'
;MRQGTRSWFLVAALVGTAALLAFGPAGASGPAVGGDDRAPGRKLAQNAVMAPGGRWTTVDHSKLEALQKEFASPEEVTAACLSCHTQAADQIHHSIHWTWICDNCGDGKNMGKYGKTINNFCIAVPSNEPRCTSCHIGYGWKDKNFDFTSNTKIDCLVCHDTTHTYEKYPAGAGNPVKEPTVFPESGKTYLPPDYKKIAAKVGKPDRVNCGTCHFYGGGGDAVKHGDLDSSMAMPKKSLDVHMDSEGLNFTCQRCHTTKDHQIAGRLYTTPAAPDRISLTEADLASKIACESCHSATPHKNDAKSNDHTDKVACQACHIPHFARIIPTKMVWDWSTAGQKNAEGKPFKKDGPLGKPIYDSKKGDFVWEKNVEPEYRWFSGAMSHKLVTDVIDPSAVVPLNQPVGSPDDPRSRIMPFKVHRGKQPYDSVTNTMVIPNLFGGKDSDAYWVKYDWKKAITAGMAYMDMPFSGDFGFVSTEYYYPTTHMVAPREQAVRCVECHSRDGRMKGVPGVYIPGRDTSAAVTDLGFGASAAALLGVAGHGFIRFLSRKKREKK
;
A
#
# COMPACT_ATOMS: atom_id res chain seq x y z
N MET A 1 -60.15 64.07 44.68
CA MET A 1 -60.57 63.45 43.40
C MET A 1 -59.60 62.32 43.02
N ARG A 2 -60.06 61.07 43.22
CA ARG A 2 -59.87 59.85 42.39
C ARG A 2 -58.50 59.62 41.73
N GLN A 3 -57.75 58.60 42.18
CA GLN A 3 -57.69 57.20 41.65
C GLN A 3 -57.11 57.13 40.22
N GLY A 4 -56.14 56.27 39.84
CA GLY A 4 -55.47 55.17 40.54
C GLY A 4 -54.56 54.35 39.58
N THR A 5 -53.67 53.56 40.20
CA THR A 5 -53.31 52.15 39.90
C THR A 5 -52.57 51.69 38.61
N ARG A 6 -51.41 51.04 38.89
CA ARG A 6 -50.94 49.68 38.47
C ARG A 6 -50.58 49.42 36.99
N SER A 7 -49.31 49.11 36.69
CA SER A 7 -48.61 47.79 36.75
C SER A 7 -48.91 46.88 35.55
N TRP A 8 -47.88 46.39 34.84
CA TRP A 8 -47.50 44.95 34.71
C TRP A 8 -46.57 44.67 33.49
N PHE A 9 -45.44 44.00 33.78
CA PHE A 9 -44.76 42.86 33.10
C PHE A 9 -44.45 42.89 31.58
N LEU A 10 -43.20 42.66 31.12
CA LEU A 10 -42.43 41.39 31.02
C LEU A 10 -42.95 40.42 29.93
N VAL A 11 -42.02 39.98 29.06
CA VAL A 11 -42.03 38.81 28.15
C VAL A 11 -42.66 38.98 26.76
N ALA A 12 -41.82 38.91 25.73
CA ALA A 12 -42.16 38.27 24.45
C ALA A 12 -40.87 37.82 23.74
N ALA A 13 -40.48 36.57 24.02
CA ALA A 13 -39.58 35.79 23.18
C ALA A 13 -40.42 34.94 22.21
N LEU A 14 -39.89 34.74 21.00
CA LEU A 14 -40.05 33.55 20.15
C LEU A 14 -41.48 33.11 19.75
N VAL A 15 -41.76 33.21 18.44
CA VAL A 15 -42.18 32.14 17.50
C VAL A 15 -43.04 32.76 16.40
N GLY A 16 -42.61 32.59 15.15
CA GLY A 16 -43.33 33.07 13.97
C GLY A 16 -42.59 32.73 12.67
N THR A 17 -42.29 31.45 12.47
CA THR A 17 -41.81 30.91 11.20
C THR A 17 -42.92 30.87 10.15
N ALA A 18 -42.52 31.14 8.90
CA ALA A 18 -43.07 30.65 7.64
C ALA A 18 -44.37 31.28 7.10
N ALA A 19 -44.21 32.15 6.10
CA ALA A 19 -44.52 31.83 4.69
C ALA A 19 -44.85 33.12 3.92
N LEU A 20 -44.00 33.50 2.96
CA LEU A 20 -44.40 34.06 1.66
C LEU A 20 -43.14 34.24 0.80
N LEU A 21 -42.90 33.20 -0.01
CA LEU A 21 -42.17 33.25 -1.27
C LEU A 21 -42.98 34.11 -2.25
N ALA A 22 -42.35 35.13 -2.86
CA ALA A 22 -42.47 35.47 -4.28
C ALA A 22 -41.72 36.79 -4.56
N PHE A 23 -41.05 36.83 -5.72
CA PHE A 23 -40.29 37.95 -6.31
C PHE A 23 -38.82 38.11 -5.86
N GLY A 24 -37.94 37.36 -6.54
CA GLY A 24 -36.52 37.69 -6.64
C GLY A 24 -36.27 38.68 -7.78
N PRO A 25 -35.34 39.65 -7.64
CA PRO A 25 -34.79 40.38 -8.76
C PRO A 25 -33.58 39.64 -9.33
N ALA A 26 -33.54 39.60 -10.65
CA ALA A 26 -32.47 39.08 -11.48
C ALA A 26 -31.21 39.96 -11.41
N GLY A 27 -30.04 39.32 -11.55
CA GLY A 27 -28.88 39.90 -12.22
C GLY A 27 -27.85 40.65 -11.38
N ALA A 28 -26.79 39.95 -10.96
CA ALA A 28 -25.39 40.37 -11.14
C ALA A 28 -24.47 39.25 -10.62
N SER A 29 -24.10 38.33 -11.52
CA SER A 29 -23.06 37.33 -11.29
C SER A 29 -21.69 37.99 -11.20
N GLY A 30 -21.22 38.26 -9.98
CA GLY A 30 -19.82 38.56 -9.69
C GLY A 30 -18.98 37.29 -9.77
N PRO A 31 -17.73 37.35 -10.27
CA PRO A 31 -16.96 36.17 -10.61
C PRO A 31 -16.60 35.38 -9.36
N ALA A 32 -16.71 34.06 -9.47
CA ALA A 32 -16.11 33.13 -8.53
C ALA A 32 -14.63 33.51 -8.35
N VAL A 33 -14.23 33.82 -7.11
CA VAL A 33 -12.82 33.96 -6.75
C VAL A 33 -12.22 32.56 -6.82
N GLY A 34 -11.85 32.18 -8.04
CA GLY A 34 -11.01 31.03 -8.32
C GLY A 34 -9.69 31.24 -7.62
N GLY A 35 -9.32 30.31 -6.75
CA GLY A 35 -7.96 30.17 -6.27
C GLY A 35 -7.06 29.78 -7.44
N ASP A 36 -6.68 30.76 -8.24
CA ASP A 36 -5.58 30.64 -9.20
C ASP A 36 -4.29 31.03 -8.47
N ASP A 37 -3.91 30.19 -7.51
CA ASP A 37 -2.53 30.08 -7.03
C ASP A 37 -1.86 28.87 -7.73
N ARG A 38 -2.20 28.69 -9.02
CA ARG A 38 -1.57 27.71 -9.88
C ARG A 38 -0.23 28.30 -10.29
N ALA A 39 0.81 27.99 -9.53
CA ALA A 39 2.20 28.20 -9.92
C ALA A 39 2.33 28.01 -11.45
N PRO A 40 2.52 29.09 -12.24
CA PRO A 40 2.44 29.01 -13.70
C PRO A 40 3.41 27.98 -14.27
N GLY A 41 4.56 27.80 -13.61
CA GLY A 41 5.54 26.75 -13.91
C GLY A 41 4.99 25.32 -13.84
N ARG A 42 4.02 25.02 -12.96
CA ARG A 42 3.38 23.69 -12.89
C ARG A 42 2.49 23.42 -14.10
N LYS A 43 1.71 24.43 -14.52
CA LYS A 43 0.85 24.36 -15.71
C LYS A 43 1.71 24.28 -16.98
N LEU A 44 2.79 25.05 -17.04
CA LEU A 44 3.77 25.01 -18.13
C LEU A 44 4.51 23.67 -18.20
N ALA A 45 4.93 23.10 -17.06
CA ALA A 45 5.57 21.78 -17.01
C ALA A 45 4.61 20.64 -17.38
N GLN A 46 3.33 20.74 -17.00
CA GLN A 46 2.29 19.79 -17.43
C GLN A 46 2.02 19.92 -18.93
N ASN A 47 1.95 21.14 -19.47
CA ASN A 47 1.70 21.39 -20.88
C ASN A 47 2.89 21.02 -21.79
N ALA A 48 4.14 21.23 -21.34
CA ALA A 48 5.34 20.84 -22.08
C ALA A 48 5.45 19.32 -22.29
N VAL A 49 4.82 18.56 -21.40
CA VAL A 49 4.77 17.09 -21.40
C VAL A 49 3.58 16.54 -22.18
N MET A 50 2.47 17.28 -22.21
CA MET A 50 1.20 16.87 -22.81
C MET A 50 0.94 17.49 -24.19
N ALA A 51 1.86 18.30 -24.72
CA ALA A 51 1.74 18.86 -26.06
C ALA A 51 1.68 17.72 -27.11
N PRO A 52 0.75 17.78 -28.09
CA PRO A 52 0.74 16.84 -29.21
C PRO A 52 2.11 16.83 -29.90
N GLY A 53 2.79 15.68 -29.91
CA GLY A 53 4.15 15.55 -30.47
C GLY A 53 5.30 15.82 -29.48
N GLY A 54 5.01 16.19 -28.23
CA GLY A 54 5.98 16.29 -27.13
C GLY A 54 6.49 14.91 -26.75
N ARG A 55 7.59 14.47 -27.37
CA ARG A 55 8.23 13.19 -27.02
C ARG A 55 9.14 13.41 -25.82
N TRP A 56 8.95 12.63 -24.77
CA TRP A 56 9.86 12.56 -23.61
C TRP A 56 11.26 12.04 -23.94
N THR A 57 11.42 11.49 -25.14
CA THR A 57 12.67 10.98 -25.68
C THR A 57 12.95 11.69 -27.00
N THR A 58 14.22 11.96 -27.26
CA THR A 58 14.70 12.48 -28.55
C THR A 58 14.85 11.36 -29.60
N VAL A 59 14.73 10.10 -29.20
CA VAL A 59 14.89 8.93 -30.06
C VAL A 59 13.54 8.39 -30.51
N ASP A 60 13.39 8.16 -31.80
CA ASP A 60 12.27 7.44 -32.41
C ASP A 60 12.67 5.99 -32.67
N HIS A 61 12.29 5.07 -31.78
CA HIS A 61 12.63 3.65 -31.90
C HIS A 61 12.14 3.02 -33.21
N SER A 62 11.04 3.52 -33.80
CA SER A 62 10.54 3.04 -35.09
C SER A 62 11.48 3.31 -36.27
N LYS A 63 12.40 4.26 -36.12
CA LYS A 63 13.38 4.66 -37.14
C LYS A 63 14.74 3.99 -36.98
N LEU A 64 14.95 3.20 -35.92
CA LEU A 64 16.21 2.52 -35.67
C LEU A 64 16.27 1.22 -36.47
N GLU A 65 17.25 1.12 -37.38
CA GLU A 65 17.46 -0.06 -38.23
C GLU A 65 17.57 -1.37 -37.42
N ALA A 66 18.25 -1.32 -36.25
CA ALA A 66 18.39 -2.45 -35.34
C ALA A 66 17.05 -3.03 -34.83
N LEU A 67 15.97 -2.23 -34.87
CA LEU A 67 14.62 -2.59 -34.42
C LEU A 67 13.63 -2.85 -35.58
N GLN A 68 14.05 -2.66 -36.84
CA GLN A 68 13.20 -2.83 -38.03
C GLN A 68 13.19 -4.26 -38.59
N LYS A 69 13.76 -5.22 -37.85
CA LYS A 69 13.76 -6.64 -38.18
C LYS A 69 12.65 -7.41 -37.48
N GLU A 70 12.40 -8.63 -37.94
CA GLU A 70 11.58 -9.60 -37.20
C GLU A 70 12.41 -10.20 -36.05
N PHE A 71 11.77 -10.39 -34.91
CA PHE A 71 12.38 -10.99 -33.72
C PHE A 71 11.72 -12.34 -33.43
N ALA A 72 12.51 -13.41 -33.34
CA ALA A 72 11.99 -14.74 -33.06
C ALA A 72 11.85 -15.01 -31.54
N SER A 73 12.51 -14.21 -30.71
CA SER A 73 12.52 -14.34 -29.26
C SER A 73 12.59 -12.97 -28.57
N PRO A 74 12.10 -12.86 -27.32
CA PRO A 74 12.24 -11.63 -26.58
C PRO A 74 13.71 -11.31 -26.24
N GLU A 75 14.58 -12.32 -26.10
CA GLU A 75 16.01 -12.12 -25.88
C GLU A 75 16.71 -11.44 -27.09
N GLU A 76 16.26 -11.70 -28.32
CA GLU A 76 16.76 -10.97 -29.49
C GLU A 76 16.38 -9.49 -29.48
N VAL A 77 15.21 -9.16 -28.92
CA VAL A 77 14.79 -7.76 -28.71
C VAL A 77 15.72 -7.11 -27.70
N THR A 78 15.96 -7.76 -26.56
CA THR A 78 16.89 -7.26 -25.54
C THR A 78 18.29 -7.07 -26.10
N ALA A 79 18.81 -8.02 -26.89
CA ALA A 79 20.11 -7.89 -27.55
C ALA A 79 20.17 -6.65 -28.47
N ALA A 80 19.10 -6.37 -29.22
CA ALA A 80 19.01 -5.16 -30.04
C ALA A 80 18.89 -3.88 -29.21
N CYS A 81 18.16 -3.88 -28.08
CA CYS A 81 18.13 -2.73 -27.18
C CYS A 81 19.53 -2.41 -26.62
N LEU A 82 20.28 -3.45 -26.24
CA LEU A 82 21.59 -3.30 -25.61
C LEU A 82 22.71 -2.84 -26.57
N SER A 83 22.49 -2.87 -27.89
CA SER A 83 23.44 -2.26 -28.84
C SER A 83 23.46 -0.73 -28.75
N CYS A 84 22.44 -0.12 -28.16
CA CYS A 84 22.34 1.33 -27.97
C CYS A 84 22.28 1.73 -26.48
N HIS A 85 21.64 0.92 -25.64
CA HIS A 85 21.51 1.17 -24.19
C HIS A 85 22.64 0.50 -23.40
N THR A 86 23.87 0.94 -23.65
CA THR A 86 25.11 0.25 -23.22
C THR A 86 25.29 0.13 -21.70
N GLN A 87 24.66 1.00 -20.91
CA GLN A 87 24.70 0.94 -19.44
C GLN A 87 23.49 0.26 -18.81
N ALA A 88 22.41 0.02 -19.58
CA ALA A 88 21.15 -0.42 -18.99
C ALA A 88 21.26 -1.80 -18.33
N ALA A 89 22.02 -2.73 -18.93
CA ALA A 89 22.21 -4.06 -18.35
C ALA A 89 22.90 -3.99 -16.98
N ASP A 90 24.02 -3.25 -16.89
CA ASP A 90 24.74 -3.05 -15.64
C ASP A 90 23.85 -2.41 -14.57
N GLN A 91 23.13 -1.35 -14.92
CA GLN A 91 22.21 -0.65 -14.02
C GLN A 91 21.09 -1.58 -13.50
N ILE A 92 20.51 -2.41 -14.37
CA ILE A 92 19.45 -3.34 -14.02
C ILE A 92 19.99 -4.49 -13.17
N HIS A 93 21.17 -5.02 -13.47
CA HIS A 93 21.79 -6.11 -12.71
C HIS A 93 22.01 -5.74 -11.24
N HIS A 94 22.27 -4.47 -10.95
CA HIS A 94 22.40 -3.93 -9.60
C HIS A 94 21.07 -3.53 -8.95
N SER A 95 19.92 -3.82 -9.57
CA SER A 95 18.61 -3.46 -9.05
C SER A 95 17.94 -4.61 -8.31
N ILE A 96 17.16 -4.30 -7.27
CA ILE A 96 16.34 -5.30 -6.56
C ILE A 96 15.30 -5.95 -7.47
N HIS A 97 14.87 -5.28 -8.55
CA HIS A 97 13.91 -5.85 -9.49
C HIS A 97 14.52 -7.04 -10.23
N TRP A 98 15.83 -6.99 -10.51
CA TRP A 98 16.59 -8.09 -11.11
C TRP A 98 16.96 -9.16 -10.07
N THR A 99 17.62 -8.78 -8.98
CA THR A 99 18.17 -9.77 -8.05
C THR A 99 17.09 -10.43 -7.17
N TRP A 100 15.99 -9.71 -6.90
CA TRP A 100 15.01 -10.06 -5.86
C TRP A 100 15.62 -10.30 -4.47
N ILE A 101 16.85 -9.83 -4.26
CA ILE A 101 17.60 -9.91 -3.00
C ILE A 101 17.83 -8.50 -2.47
N CYS A 102 17.74 -8.36 -1.16
CA CYS A 102 18.20 -7.18 -0.46
C CYS A 102 19.67 -7.30 -0.07
N ASP A 103 20.52 -6.67 -0.86
CA ASP A 103 21.97 -6.68 -0.59
C ASP A 103 22.32 -5.94 0.71
N ASN A 104 21.57 -4.89 1.07
CA ASN A 104 21.83 -4.04 2.24
C ASN A 104 20.92 -4.33 3.45
N CYS A 105 20.27 -5.49 3.52
CA CYS A 105 19.41 -5.84 4.66
C CYS A 105 20.01 -6.99 5.45
N GLY A 106 20.04 -6.83 6.78
CA GLY A 106 20.44 -7.86 7.73
C GLY A 106 21.89 -8.29 7.54
N ASP A 107 22.11 -9.61 7.54
CA ASP A 107 23.42 -10.25 7.37
C ASP A 107 23.93 -10.29 5.92
N GLY A 108 23.23 -9.62 4.99
CA GLY A 108 23.75 -9.32 3.65
C GLY A 108 23.64 -10.47 2.66
N LYS A 109 22.40 -10.73 2.19
CA LYS A 109 21.93 -11.56 1.04
C LYS A 109 20.80 -12.53 1.36
N ASN A 110 20.41 -12.66 2.63
CA ASN A 110 19.34 -13.60 3.02
C ASN A 110 17.92 -13.01 2.94
N MET A 111 17.76 -11.69 2.78
CA MET A 111 16.45 -11.06 2.68
C MET A 111 16.07 -10.72 1.25
N GLY A 112 14.77 -10.68 0.95
CA GLY A 112 14.27 -10.32 -0.38
C GLY A 112 13.27 -11.34 -0.91
N LYS A 113 12.57 -11.01 -1.99
CA LYS A 113 11.54 -11.88 -2.57
C LYS A 113 12.05 -13.28 -2.95
N TYR A 114 13.33 -13.42 -3.32
CA TYR A 114 13.99 -14.72 -3.56
C TYR A 114 14.88 -15.19 -2.41
N GLY A 115 15.02 -14.39 -1.35
CA GLY A 115 15.80 -14.75 -0.18
C GLY A 115 15.08 -15.74 0.73
N LYS A 116 15.54 -15.82 1.97
CA LYS A 116 15.00 -16.62 3.07
C LYS A 116 13.77 -15.99 3.74
N THR A 117 13.29 -14.84 3.25
CA THR A 117 12.06 -14.23 3.77
C THR A 117 10.84 -14.95 3.22
N ILE A 118 9.82 -15.03 4.06
CA ILE A 118 8.56 -15.70 3.78
C ILE A 118 7.40 -14.72 3.95
N ASN A 119 6.32 -14.97 3.23
CA ASN A 119 5.03 -14.30 3.45
C ASN A 119 3.96 -15.33 3.79
N ASN A 120 2.76 -14.86 4.13
CA ASN A 120 1.59 -15.72 4.38
C ASN A 120 0.60 -15.74 3.21
N PHE A 121 1.10 -15.55 1.98
CA PHE A 121 0.36 -15.77 0.74
C PHE A 121 0.81 -17.08 0.09
N CYS A 122 1.66 -17.00 -0.94
CA CYS A 122 2.27 -18.16 -1.60
C CYS A 122 3.55 -18.65 -0.90
N ILE A 123 3.80 -18.21 0.35
CA ILE A 123 4.91 -18.62 1.22
C ILE A 123 6.27 -18.11 0.73
N ALA A 124 6.85 -18.69 -0.31
CA ALA A 124 8.17 -18.35 -0.81
C ALA A 124 8.32 -18.60 -2.32
N VAL A 125 9.30 -17.96 -2.94
CA VAL A 125 9.60 -18.13 -4.37
C VAL A 125 10.45 -19.37 -4.68
N PRO A 126 11.52 -19.69 -3.92
CA PRO A 126 12.34 -20.85 -4.26
C PRO A 126 11.54 -22.15 -4.34
N SER A 127 11.90 -23.01 -5.28
CA SER A 127 11.17 -24.21 -5.75
C SER A 127 9.86 -23.94 -6.52
N ASN A 128 9.42 -22.69 -6.59
CA ASN A 128 8.16 -22.25 -7.20
C ASN A 128 8.38 -21.21 -8.32
N GLU A 129 9.63 -21.04 -8.77
CA GLU A 129 10.07 -19.96 -9.65
C GLU A 129 9.20 -19.81 -10.89
N PRO A 130 8.86 -20.87 -11.67
CA PRO A 130 8.19 -20.68 -12.96
C PRO A 130 6.83 -19.99 -12.86
N ARG A 131 6.15 -20.12 -11.72
CA ARG A 131 4.89 -19.42 -11.44
C ARG A 131 5.09 -18.00 -10.92
N CYS A 132 6.15 -17.79 -10.15
CA CYS A 132 6.42 -16.53 -9.46
C CYS A 132 7.10 -15.50 -10.37
N THR A 133 8.01 -15.96 -11.23
CA THR A 133 8.87 -15.13 -12.10
C THR A 133 8.13 -14.62 -13.33
N SER A 134 6.84 -14.95 -13.50
CA SER A 134 5.95 -14.18 -14.38
C SER A 134 5.86 -12.69 -13.98
N CYS A 135 6.25 -12.35 -12.74
CA CYS A 135 6.38 -10.97 -12.25
C CYS A 135 7.85 -10.51 -12.09
N HIS A 136 8.83 -11.27 -12.59
CA HIS A 136 10.24 -10.88 -12.61
C HIS A 136 10.54 -10.09 -13.88
N ILE A 137 11.53 -9.20 -13.86
CA ILE A 137 11.94 -8.40 -15.02
C ILE A 137 12.98 -9.14 -15.90
N GLY A 138 12.84 -10.47 -15.99
CA GLY A 138 13.72 -11.31 -16.78
C GLY A 138 13.01 -12.51 -17.41
N TYR A 139 13.79 -13.24 -18.20
CA TYR A 139 13.33 -14.34 -19.05
C TYR A 139 13.93 -15.69 -18.65
N GLY A 140 13.08 -16.68 -18.37
CA GLY A 140 13.52 -18.06 -18.15
C GLY A 140 14.06 -18.36 -16.76
N TRP A 141 13.76 -17.52 -15.75
CA TRP A 141 14.08 -17.85 -14.36
C TRP A 141 13.11 -18.92 -13.85
N LYS A 142 13.48 -20.18 -14.08
CA LYS A 142 12.67 -21.37 -13.78
C LYS A 142 13.16 -22.18 -12.58
N ASP A 143 14.41 -21.96 -12.17
CA ASP A 143 15.05 -22.67 -11.06
C ASP A 143 16.29 -21.89 -10.55
N LYS A 144 17.01 -22.45 -9.58
CA LYS A 144 18.16 -21.87 -8.88
C LYS A 144 19.40 -21.71 -9.74
N ASN A 145 19.42 -22.29 -10.95
CA ASN A 145 20.54 -22.19 -11.89
C ASN A 145 20.35 -21.04 -12.90
N PHE A 146 19.43 -20.11 -12.65
CA PHE A 146 19.26 -18.93 -13.49
C PHE A 146 20.52 -18.08 -13.52
N ASP A 147 20.97 -17.74 -14.74
CA ASP A 147 22.16 -16.92 -14.94
C ASP A 147 21.84 -15.42 -14.81
N PHE A 148 22.04 -14.89 -13.60
CA PHE A 148 21.88 -13.46 -13.31
C PHE A 148 22.93 -12.55 -13.96
N THR A 149 23.95 -13.11 -14.60
CA THR A 149 24.96 -12.35 -15.35
C THR A 149 24.57 -12.16 -16.82
N SER A 150 23.52 -12.84 -17.28
CA SER A 150 23.10 -12.80 -18.68
C SER A 150 22.34 -11.53 -19.02
N ASN A 151 22.99 -10.62 -19.74
CA ASN A 151 22.37 -9.38 -20.20
C ASN A 151 21.13 -9.60 -21.09
N THR A 152 21.12 -10.65 -21.92
CA THR A 152 20.00 -10.92 -22.84
C THR A 152 18.77 -11.49 -22.14
N LYS A 153 18.90 -11.91 -20.88
CA LYS A 153 17.77 -12.36 -20.06
C LYS A 153 17.02 -11.23 -19.37
N ILE A 154 17.47 -9.98 -19.50
CA ILE A 154 16.71 -8.81 -19.05
C ILE A 154 15.48 -8.63 -19.91
N ASP A 155 14.33 -8.40 -19.27
CA ASP A 155 13.11 -8.00 -19.93
C ASP A 155 12.96 -6.47 -19.91
N CYS A 156 13.35 -5.84 -21.01
CA CYS A 156 13.13 -4.40 -21.22
C CYS A 156 11.65 -4.06 -21.47
N LEU A 157 10.87 -4.99 -22.03
CA LEU A 157 9.55 -4.73 -22.58
C LEU A 157 8.47 -4.65 -21.49
N VAL A 158 8.56 -5.44 -20.43
CA VAL A 158 7.55 -5.42 -19.33
C VAL A 158 7.36 -4.03 -18.73
N CYS A 159 8.43 -3.24 -18.66
CA CYS A 159 8.39 -1.87 -18.16
C CYS A 159 8.15 -0.83 -19.27
N HIS A 160 8.64 -1.06 -20.48
CA HIS A 160 8.71 -0.02 -21.52
C HIS A 160 7.72 -0.18 -22.68
N ASP A 161 6.92 -1.26 -22.73
CA ASP A 161 5.87 -1.41 -23.73
C ASP A 161 4.76 -0.36 -23.55
N THR A 162 4.57 0.51 -24.54
CA THR A 162 3.46 1.49 -24.55
C THR A 162 2.29 1.07 -25.43
N THR A 163 2.35 -0.10 -26.07
CA THR A 163 1.18 -0.66 -26.79
C THR A 163 0.25 -1.41 -25.85
N HIS A 164 0.73 -1.76 -24.64
CA HIS A 164 0.01 -2.53 -23.63
C HIS A 164 -0.49 -3.87 -24.16
N THR A 165 0.27 -4.47 -25.08
CA THR A 165 -0.03 -5.79 -25.67
C THR A 165 0.97 -6.85 -25.23
N TYR A 166 2.09 -6.43 -24.63
CA TYR A 166 3.09 -7.34 -24.10
C TYR A 166 2.58 -8.03 -22.84
N GLU A 167 2.53 -9.36 -22.85
CA GLU A 167 2.15 -10.15 -21.68
C GLU A 167 3.04 -11.38 -21.53
N LYS A 168 3.41 -11.67 -20.27
CA LYS A 168 4.12 -12.90 -19.89
C LYS A 168 3.14 -14.04 -19.66
N TYR A 169 3.55 -15.25 -19.99
CA TYR A 169 2.77 -16.43 -19.63
C TYR A 169 2.85 -16.67 -18.11
N PRO A 170 1.72 -16.84 -17.40
CA PRO A 170 1.71 -16.95 -15.93
C PRO A 170 2.54 -18.09 -15.34
N ALA A 171 2.81 -19.15 -16.12
CA ALA A 171 3.63 -20.29 -15.74
C ALA A 171 4.89 -20.43 -16.62
N GLY A 172 5.25 -19.39 -17.38
CA GLY A 172 6.31 -19.41 -18.39
C GLY A 172 7.69 -19.03 -17.87
N ALA A 173 7.90 -18.97 -16.55
CA ALA A 173 9.16 -18.55 -15.95
C ALA A 173 9.65 -17.18 -16.45
N GLY A 174 8.73 -16.22 -16.59
CA GLY A 174 9.03 -14.88 -17.10
C GLY A 174 8.94 -14.73 -18.63
N ASN A 175 8.76 -15.82 -19.39
CA ASN A 175 8.64 -15.76 -20.84
C ASN A 175 7.19 -15.50 -21.31
N PRO A 176 7.01 -14.72 -22.40
CA PRO A 176 5.82 -14.79 -23.24
C PRO A 176 5.66 -16.15 -23.92
N VAL A 177 4.49 -16.40 -24.51
CA VAL A 177 4.24 -17.63 -25.28
C VAL A 177 4.85 -17.53 -26.69
N LYS A 178 5.26 -18.67 -27.26
CA LYS A 178 5.76 -18.75 -28.65
C LYS A 178 4.64 -19.00 -29.66
N GLU A 179 3.56 -19.60 -29.21
CA GLU A 179 2.35 -19.89 -29.97
C GLU A 179 1.11 -19.62 -29.12
N PRO A 180 -0.07 -19.41 -29.73
CA PRO A 180 -1.31 -19.22 -28.99
C PRO A 180 -1.53 -20.33 -27.95
N THR A 181 -1.50 -19.97 -26.66
CA THR A 181 -1.52 -20.94 -25.55
C THR A 181 -2.58 -20.55 -24.53
N VAL A 182 -3.47 -21.48 -24.19
CA VAL A 182 -4.48 -21.27 -23.14
C VAL A 182 -3.84 -21.46 -21.77
N PHE A 183 -4.10 -20.55 -20.82
CA PHE A 183 -3.77 -20.77 -19.42
C PHE A 183 -4.91 -21.52 -18.71
N PRO A 184 -4.72 -22.77 -18.27
CA PRO A 184 -5.84 -23.61 -17.80
C PRO A 184 -6.60 -23.03 -16.60
N GLU A 185 -5.95 -22.26 -15.71
CA GLU A 185 -6.62 -21.77 -14.50
C GLU A 185 -7.59 -20.61 -14.76
N SER A 186 -7.37 -19.82 -15.82
CA SER A 186 -8.24 -18.69 -16.18
C SER A 186 -9.01 -18.89 -17.48
N GLY A 187 -8.63 -19.87 -18.31
CA GLY A 187 -9.15 -20.04 -19.66
C GLY A 187 -8.69 -18.97 -20.65
N LYS A 188 -7.85 -18.00 -20.24
CA LYS A 188 -7.35 -16.94 -21.12
C LYS A 188 -6.35 -17.51 -22.12
N THR A 189 -6.55 -17.22 -23.40
CA THR A 189 -5.55 -17.46 -24.45
C THR A 189 -4.53 -16.33 -24.45
N TYR A 190 -3.26 -16.69 -24.32
CA TYR A 190 -2.12 -15.81 -24.50
C TYR A 190 -1.63 -15.94 -25.92
N LEU A 191 -1.28 -14.82 -26.55
CA LEU A 191 -0.76 -14.77 -27.92
C LEU A 191 0.72 -14.40 -27.91
N PRO A 192 1.50 -14.86 -28.91
CA PRO A 192 2.87 -14.41 -29.07
C PRO A 192 2.92 -12.89 -29.25
N PRO A 193 3.81 -12.17 -28.56
CA PRO A 193 3.92 -10.73 -28.72
C PRO A 193 4.38 -10.36 -30.14
N ASP A 194 3.80 -9.29 -30.68
CA ASP A 194 4.32 -8.63 -31.89
C ASP A 194 5.54 -7.77 -31.49
N TYR A 195 6.70 -8.43 -31.39
CA TYR A 195 7.92 -7.81 -30.91
C TYR A 195 8.35 -6.61 -31.74
N LYS A 196 8.17 -6.64 -33.07
CA LYS A 196 8.52 -5.53 -33.94
C LYS A 196 7.66 -4.29 -33.66
N LYS A 197 6.35 -4.48 -33.53
CA LYS A 197 5.42 -3.39 -33.19
C LYS A 197 5.66 -2.83 -31.79
N ILE A 198 5.93 -3.70 -30.83
CA ILE A 198 6.23 -3.32 -29.44
C ILE A 198 7.55 -2.55 -29.39
N ALA A 199 8.63 -3.10 -29.94
CA ALA A 199 9.97 -2.49 -29.97
C ALA A 199 9.97 -1.12 -30.63
N ALA A 200 9.21 -0.94 -31.73
CA ALA A 200 9.06 0.35 -32.40
C ALA A 200 8.35 1.43 -31.55
N LYS A 201 7.63 1.04 -30.50
CA LYS A 201 6.82 1.91 -29.64
C LYS A 201 7.25 1.90 -28.18
N VAL A 202 8.41 1.36 -27.84
CA VAL A 202 8.91 1.43 -26.46
C VAL A 202 9.05 2.88 -26.00
N GLY A 203 8.75 3.13 -24.73
CA GLY A 203 8.68 4.48 -24.19
C GLY A 203 8.78 4.52 -22.67
N LYS A 204 8.43 5.67 -22.09
CA LYS A 204 8.43 5.85 -20.63
C LYS A 204 7.34 4.97 -20.01
N PRO A 205 7.63 4.22 -18.93
CA PRO A 205 6.62 3.41 -18.26
C PRO A 205 5.45 4.25 -17.75
N ASP A 206 4.26 3.68 -17.80
CA ASP A 206 3.09 4.20 -17.12
C ASP A 206 2.61 3.26 -16.00
N ARG A 207 1.41 3.52 -15.45
CA ARG A 207 0.85 2.73 -14.35
C ARG A 207 0.48 1.31 -14.78
N VAL A 208 0.16 1.06 -16.05
CA VAL A 208 -0.15 -0.28 -16.56
C VAL A 208 1.10 -1.14 -16.54
N ASN A 209 2.25 -0.59 -16.98
CA ASN A 209 3.52 -1.31 -16.96
C ASN A 209 3.90 -1.80 -15.55
N CYS A 210 3.92 -0.89 -14.57
CA CYS A 210 4.19 -1.24 -13.17
C CYS A 210 3.10 -2.20 -12.64
N GLY A 211 1.85 -1.93 -13.03
CA GLY A 211 0.65 -2.67 -12.63
C GLY A 211 0.66 -4.14 -13.00
N THR A 212 1.25 -4.51 -14.14
CA THR A 212 1.40 -5.92 -14.60
C THR A 212 1.91 -6.85 -13.50
N CYS A 213 2.77 -6.34 -12.62
CA CYS A 213 3.26 -7.08 -11.45
C CYS A 213 2.67 -6.59 -10.13
N HIS A 214 2.55 -5.27 -9.93
CA HIS A 214 2.21 -4.69 -8.63
C HIS A 214 0.72 -4.79 -8.27
N PHE A 215 -0.18 -4.87 -9.26
CA PHE A 215 -1.63 -5.03 -9.04
C PHE A 215 -2.02 -6.50 -8.82
N TYR A 216 -1.24 -7.45 -9.34
CA TYR A 216 -1.59 -8.88 -9.41
C TYR A 216 -0.78 -9.79 -8.47
N GLY A 217 -0.06 -9.21 -7.50
CA GLY A 217 0.75 -9.96 -6.53
C GLY A 217 -0.09 -10.92 -5.68
N GLY A 218 0.45 -12.09 -5.34
CA GLY A 218 -0.28 -13.11 -4.56
C GLY A 218 -1.18 -14.04 -5.40
N GLY A 219 -1.00 -14.02 -6.73
CA GLY A 219 -1.67 -14.92 -7.67
C GLY A 219 -2.98 -14.39 -8.25
N GLY A 220 -3.23 -13.09 -8.15
CA GLY A 220 -4.41 -12.44 -8.73
C GLY A 220 -4.53 -10.96 -8.37
N ASP A 221 -5.44 -10.28 -9.04
CA ASP A 221 -5.70 -8.85 -8.85
C ASP A 221 -6.18 -8.52 -7.43
N ALA A 222 -5.64 -7.44 -6.86
CA ALA A 222 -5.93 -6.91 -5.53
C ALA A 222 -5.69 -7.89 -4.37
N VAL A 223 -5.05 -9.06 -4.57
CA VAL A 223 -4.87 -10.05 -3.50
C VAL A 223 -3.98 -9.50 -2.38
N LYS A 224 -2.85 -8.86 -2.72
CA LYS A 224 -1.74 -8.60 -1.78
C LYS A 224 -1.76 -7.23 -1.09
N HIS A 225 -1.47 -6.12 -1.78
CA HIS A 225 -1.29 -4.81 -1.13
C HIS A 225 -2.62 -4.17 -0.70
N GLY A 226 -3.69 -4.35 -1.49
CA GLY A 226 -5.01 -3.81 -1.20
C GLY A 226 -5.18 -2.31 -1.54
N ASP A 227 -4.12 -1.52 -1.56
CA ASP A 227 -4.10 -0.12 -2.03
C ASP A 227 -3.54 0.02 -3.47
N LEU A 228 -3.19 -1.09 -4.12
CA LEU A 228 -2.79 -1.17 -5.51
C LEU A 228 -3.49 -2.36 -6.19
N ASP A 229 -4.37 -2.04 -7.14
CA ASP A 229 -5.14 -2.99 -7.96
C ASP A 229 -5.33 -2.45 -9.38
N SER A 230 -5.91 -3.26 -10.28
CA SER A 230 -6.07 -2.87 -11.70
C SER A 230 -6.84 -1.57 -11.95
N SER A 231 -7.70 -1.13 -11.02
CA SER A 231 -8.38 0.17 -11.13
C SER A 231 -7.43 1.37 -11.03
N MET A 232 -6.19 1.16 -10.58
CA MET A 232 -5.13 2.17 -10.53
C MET A 232 -4.47 2.42 -11.88
N ALA A 233 -4.81 1.67 -12.94
CA ALA A 233 -4.38 1.99 -14.30
C ALA A 233 -4.92 3.37 -14.75
N MET A 234 -6.21 3.60 -14.54
CA MET A 234 -6.91 4.85 -14.86
C MET A 234 -7.87 5.22 -13.72
N PRO A 235 -7.36 5.60 -12.54
CA PRO A 235 -8.19 5.84 -11.37
C PRO A 235 -8.89 7.19 -11.49
N LYS A 236 -10.08 7.29 -10.90
CA LYS A 236 -10.73 8.60 -10.66
C LYS A 236 -10.11 9.28 -9.45
N LYS A 237 -10.26 10.60 -9.34
CA LYS A 237 -9.91 11.39 -8.15
C LYS A 237 -10.41 10.81 -6.83
N SER A 238 -11.61 10.23 -6.82
CA SER A 238 -12.18 9.62 -5.63
C SER A 238 -11.35 8.44 -5.13
N LEU A 239 -10.63 7.73 -6.02
CA LEU A 239 -9.78 6.61 -5.69
C LEU A 239 -8.35 7.03 -5.35
N ASP A 240 -7.73 7.91 -6.12
CA ASP A 240 -6.41 8.46 -5.78
C ASP A 240 -6.24 9.85 -6.37
N VAL A 241 -6.04 10.86 -5.50
CA VAL A 241 -5.93 12.26 -5.93
C VAL A 241 -4.65 12.56 -6.72
N HIS A 242 -3.59 11.77 -6.56
CA HIS A 242 -2.33 11.96 -7.26
C HIS A 242 -2.36 11.28 -8.63
N MET A 243 -2.90 10.06 -8.69
CA MET A 243 -2.94 9.25 -9.91
C MET A 243 -4.20 9.45 -10.75
N ASP A 244 -5.17 10.25 -10.28
CA ASP A 244 -6.39 10.66 -11.01
C ASP A 244 -6.13 10.92 -12.50
N SER A 245 -6.69 10.09 -13.38
CA SER A 245 -6.39 10.13 -14.81
C SER A 245 -6.86 11.41 -15.50
N GLU A 246 -7.87 12.07 -14.94
CA GLU A 246 -8.40 13.35 -15.44
C GLU A 246 -7.81 14.57 -14.71
N GLY A 247 -7.00 14.34 -13.67
CA GLY A 247 -6.44 15.37 -12.80
C GLY A 247 -4.92 15.47 -12.90
N LEU A 248 -4.24 15.19 -11.79
CA LEU A 248 -2.77 15.25 -11.73
C LEU A 248 -2.10 14.15 -12.58
N ASN A 249 -2.80 13.02 -12.77
CA ASN A 249 -2.41 11.89 -13.61
C ASN A 249 -0.95 11.44 -13.40
N PHE A 250 -0.52 11.35 -12.14
CA PHE A 250 0.83 10.92 -11.83
C PHE A 250 1.06 9.47 -12.27
N THR A 251 2.18 9.23 -12.91
CA THR A 251 2.74 7.89 -13.11
C THR A 251 3.56 7.50 -11.87
N CYS A 252 3.80 6.20 -11.66
CA CYS A 252 4.46 5.70 -10.44
C CYS A 252 5.81 6.38 -10.17
N GLN A 253 6.61 6.53 -11.22
CA GLN A 253 7.94 7.14 -11.20
C GLN A 253 7.95 8.64 -10.85
N ARG A 254 6.78 9.29 -10.79
CA ARG A 254 6.69 10.68 -10.32
C ARG A 254 7.09 10.77 -8.84
N CYS A 255 6.70 9.79 -8.03
CA CYS A 255 7.08 9.69 -6.62
C CYS A 255 8.22 8.67 -6.44
N HIS A 256 8.12 7.51 -7.08
CA HIS A 256 9.16 6.48 -7.13
C HIS A 256 10.27 6.90 -8.08
N THR A 257 11.01 7.93 -7.70
CA THR A 257 12.07 8.50 -8.53
C THR A 257 13.08 7.42 -8.91
N THR A 258 13.35 7.31 -10.21
CA THR A 258 14.28 6.32 -10.76
C THR A 258 15.54 7.02 -11.24
N LYS A 259 16.70 6.56 -10.77
CA LYS A 259 18.03 6.97 -11.26
C LYS A 259 18.78 5.69 -11.60
N ASP A 260 19.35 5.60 -12.81
CA ASP A 260 20.13 4.43 -13.24
C ASP A 260 19.40 3.10 -13.00
N HIS A 261 18.13 3.03 -13.39
CA HIS A 261 17.20 1.91 -13.15
C HIS A 261 16.96 1.52 -11.67
N GLN A 262 17.52 2.26 -10.72
CA GLN A 262 17.24 2.14 -9.29
C GLN A 262 15.98 2.91 -8.93
N ILE A 263 14.90 2.18 -8.68
CA ILE A 263 13.58 2.73 -8.34
C ILE A 263 13.49 2.95 -6.83
N ALA A 264 13.27 4.19 -6.40
CA ALA A 264 13.10 4.53 -4.98
C ALA A 264 11.81 3.94 -4.38
N GLY A 265 11.77 3.80 -3.04
CA GLY A 265 10.55 3.36 -2.31
C GLY A 265 10.62 2.02 -1.62
N ARG A 266 11.83 1.54 -1.39
CA ARG A 266 12.08 0.33 -0.63
C ARG A 266 11.72 0.50 0.86
N LEU A 267 11.04 -0.50 1.41
CA LEU A 267 10.78 -0.65 2.85
C LEU A 267 11.13 -2.09 3.27
N TYR A 268 12.37 -2.28 3.71
CA TYR A 268 12.81 -3.46 4.48
C TYR A 268 13.38 -2.93 5.79
N THR A 269 14.68 -3.05 6.04
CA THR A 269 15.34 -2.58 7.26
C THR A 269 15.61 -1.07 7.27
N THR A 270 15.56 -0.42 6.10
CA THR A 270 15.84 1.02 5.96
C THR A 270 14.58 1.78 5.52
N PRO A 271 14.31 2.98 6.08
CA PRO A 271 13.26 3.87 5.61
C PRO A 271 13.40 4.26 4.13
N ALA A 272 12.27 4.35 3.42
CA ALA A 272 12.22 4.82 2.03
C ALA A 272 12.59 6.31 1.88
N ALA A 273 12.32 7.10 2.92
CA ALA A 273 12.74 8.49 3.05
C ALA A 273 13.24 8.68 4.50
N PRO A 274 14.55 8.87 4.72
CA PRO A 274 15.09 9.03 6.06
C PRO A 274 14.67 10.36 6.70
N ASP A 275 14.48 11.40 5.87
CA ASP A 275 14.23 12.77 6.32
C ASP A 275 12.89 13.30 5.79
N ARG A 276 12.30 14.25 6.52
CA ARG A 276 11.04 14.94 6.19
C ARG A 276 11.30 16.29 5.50
N ILE A 277 12.17 16.29 4.50
CA ILE A 277 12.63 17.52 3.82
C ILE A 277 11.83 17.74 2.54
N SER A 278 11.29 18.95 2.36
CA SER A 278 10.60 19.35 1.14
C SER A 278 11.56 19.56 -0.03
N LEU A 279 11.09 19.35 -1.26
CA LEU A 279 11.83 19.72 -2.47
C LEU A 279 12.09 21.22 -2.59
N THR A 280 11.36 22.04 -1.85
CA THR A 280 11.62 23.50 -1.75
C THR A 280 12.78 23.83 -0.81
N GLU A 281 13.11 22.91 0.10
CA GLU A 281 14.21 23.06 1.06
C GLU A 281 15.49 22.42 0.53
N ALA A 282 15.37 21.25 -0.13
CA ALA A 282 16.47 20.58 -0.82
C ALA A 282 15.98 19.91 -2.11
N ASP A 283 16.47 20.36 -3.26
CA ASP A 283 16.07 19.87 -4.59
C ASP A 283 16.46 18.40 -4.85
N LEU A 284 17.45 17.89 -4.13
CA LEU A 284 17.89 16.48 -4.14
C LEU A 284 17.14 15.59 -3.15
N ALA A 285 16.18 16.13 -2.38
CA ALA A 285 15.40 15.35 -1.42
C ALA A 285 14.61 14.23 -2.12
N SER A 286 14.34 13.15 -1.37
CA SER A 286 13.50 12.06 -1.85
C SER A 286 12.10 12.58 -2.17
N LYS A 287 11.49 12.11 -3.26
CA LYS A 287 10.14 12.53 -3.71
C LYS A 287 9.02 11.62 -3.21
N ILE A 288 9.36 10.61 -2.41
CA ILE A 288 8.42 9.56 -2.03
C ILE A 288 7.60 9.86 -0.78
N ALA A 289 8.05 10.80 0.04
CA ALA A 289 7.31 11.24 1.21
C ALA A 289 6.27 12.30 0.83
N CYS A 290 5.21 12.41 1.63
CA CYS A 290 4.19 13.44 1.42
C CYS A 290 4.80 14.84 1.58
N GLU A 291 5.65 15.01 2.59
CA GLU A 291 6.31 16.27 2.93
C GLU A 291 7.20 16.79 1.79
N SER A 292 7.72 15.90 0.94
CA SER A 292 8.51 16.25 -0.23
C SER A 292 7.82 17.26 -1.15
N CYS A 293 6.48 17.21 -1.24
CA CYS A 293 5.67 18.12 -2.06
C CYS A 293 4.73 19.03 -1.25
N HIS A 294 4.44 18.68 0.01
CA HIS A 294 3.39 19.33 0.81
C HIS A 294 3.91 20.08 2.04
N SER A 295 5.23 20.07 2.32
CA SER A 295 5.84 20.50 3.59
C SER A 295 5.36 19.68 4.80
N ALA A 296 5.97 19.91 5.97
CA ALA A 296 5.55 19.28 7.22
C ALA A 296 4.23 19.84 7.78
N THR A 297 3.84 21.07 7.41
CA THR A 297 2.66 21.77 7.95
C THR A 297 1.71 22.23 6.84
N PRO A 298 1.08 21.31 6.08
CA PRO A 298 0.29 21.65 4.90
C PRO A 298 -1.06 22.36 5.20
N HIS A 299 -1.54 22.32 6.44
CA HIS A 299 -2.89 22.79 6.78
C HIS A 299 -2.89 24.28 7.13
N LYS A 300 -3.19 25.15 6.15
CA LYS A 300 -3.14 26.62 6.32
C LYS A 300 -4.10 27.16 7.38
N ASN A 301 -5.30 26.57 7.49
CA ASN A 301 -6.37 27.06 8.37
C ASN A 301 -6.66 26.12 9.55
N ASP A 302 -5.82 25.10 9.76
CA ASP A 302 -5.99 24.12 10.81
C ASP A 302 -4.63 23.78 11.43
N ALA A 303 -4.20 24.65 12.36
CA ALA A 303 -2.96 24.46 13.09
C ALA A 303 -2.95 23.16 13.90
N LYS A 304 -4.11 22.68 14.36
CA LYS A 304 -4.17 21.42 15.12
C LYS A 304 -3.88 20.22 14.24
N SER A 305 -4.35 20.19 13.00
CA SER A 305 -3.93 19.14 12.07
C SER A 305 -2.43 19.16 11.76
N ASN A 306 -1.77 20.33 11.81
CA ASN A 306 -0.31 20.40 11.69
C ASN A 306 0.40 19.82 12.92
N ASP A 307 -0.06 20.12 14.14
CA ASP A 307 0.47 19.54 15.39
C ASP A 307 0.42 18.00 15.37
N HIS A 308 -0.60 17.40 14.74
CA HIS A 308 -0.71 15.94 14.63
C HIS A 308 0.42 15.32 13.80
N THR A 309 0.99 16.04 12.82
CA THR A 309 1.99 15.49 11.89
C THR A 309 3.29 15.06 12.57
N ASP A 310 3.51 15.51 13.81
CA ASP A 310 4.63 15.11 14.67
C ASP A 310 4.55 13.64 15.07
N LYS A 311 3.34 13.11 15.26
CA LYS A 311 3.10 11.74 15.75
C LYS A 311 2.22 10.90 14.84
N VAL A 312 1.49 11.49 13.90
CA VAL A 312 0.56 10.82 12.99
C VAL A 312 1.03 11.04 11.55
N ALA A 313 1.24 9.95 10.81
CA ALA A 313 1.65 10.02 9.42
C ALA A 313 0.50 10.56 8.54
N CYS A 314 0.83 11.31 7.48
CA CYS A 314 -0.17 11.88 6.56
C CYS A 314 -1.14 10.81 6.01
N GLN A 315 -0.60 9.63 5.71
CA GLN A 315 -1.34 8.46 5.23
C GLN A 315 -2.43 8.03 6.20
N ALA A 316 -2.21 8.13 7.53
CA ALA A 316 -3.18 7.71 8.53
C ALA A 316 -4.50 8.48 8.44
N CYS A 317 -4.42 9.77 8.07
CA CYS A 317 -5.57 10.64 7.91
C CYS A 317 -6.11 10.65 6.47
N HIS A 318 -5.23 10.50 5.47
CA HIS A 318 -5.60 10.70 4.06
C HIS A 318 -5.85 9.40 3.28
N ILE A 319 -5.63 8.22 3.88
CA ILE A 319 -6.02 6.92 3.32
C ILE A 319 -7.00 6.26 4.31
N PRO A 320 -8.27 6.72 4.34
CA PRO A 320 -9.25 6.24 5.32
C PRO A 320 -9.61 4.77 5.11
N HIS A 321 -9.60 4.31 3.85
CA HIS A 321 -9.86 2.94 3.46
C HIS A 321 -9.02 2.52 2.25
N PHE A 322 -8.62 1.25 2.20
CA PHE A 322 -8.04 0.60 1.01
C PHE A 322 -9.02 -0.42 0.42
N ALA A 323 -8.64 -1.06 -0.69
CA ALA A 323 -9.47 -2.02 -1.43
C ALA A 323 -10.84 -1.43 -1.80
N ARG A 324 -10.86 -0.14 -2.19
CA ARG A 324 -12.11 0.62 -2.38
C ARG A 324 -12.89 0.19 -3.62
N ILE A 325 -12.19 -0.32 -4.64
CA ILE A 325 -12.81 -0.81 -5.89
C ILE A 325 -12.86 -2.33 -5.93
N ILE A 326 -11.73 -3.00 -5.72
CA ILE A 326 -11.61 -4.46 -5.82
C ILE A 326 -11.34 -5.06 -4.43
N PRO A 327 -12.09 -6.11 -4.01
CA PRO A 327 -11.84 -6.79 -2.73
C PRO A 327 -10.42 -7.35 -2.63
N THR A 328 -9.85 -7.27 -1.44
CA THR A 328 -8.53 -7.81 -1.13
C THR A 328 -8.60 -8.96 -0.14
N LYS A 329 -7.63 -9.88 -0.21
CA LYS A 329 -7.59 -11.02 0.68
C LYS A 329 -7.07 -10.55 2.04
N MET A 330 -7.82 -10.85 3.09
CA MET A 330 -7.49 -10.51 4.49
C MET A 330 -7.06 -11.74 5.29
N VAL A 331 -7.54 -12.92 4.92
CA VAL A 331 -7.13 -14.19 5.52
C VAL A 331 -6.79 -15.22 4.45
N TRP A 332 -5.74 -16.00 4.68
CA TRP A 332 -5.43 -17.23 3.93
C TRP A 332 -5.08 -18.36 4.91
N ASP A 333 -5.96 -19.35 5.02
CA ASP A 333 -5.74 -20.54 5.85
C ASP A 333 -5.35 -21.74 4.98
N TRP A 334 -4.06 -22.08 4.94
CA TRP A 334 -3.56 -23.25 4.22
C TRP A 334 -3.86 -24.58 4.93
N SER A 335 -4.22 -24.57 6.21
CA SER A 335 -4.45 -25.79 7.00
C SER A 335 -5.66 -26.58 6.53
N THR A 336 -6.60 -25.92 5.85
CA THR A 336 -7.81 -26.53 5.30
C THR A 336 -7.64 -26.98 3.85
N ALA A 337 -6.49 -26.71 3.22
CA ALA A 337 -6.24 -27.11 1.84
C ALA A 337 -6.27 -28.64 1.69
N GLY A 338 -6.62 -29.12 0.49
CA GLY A 338 -6.62 -30.54 0.15
C GLY A 338 -7.98 -31.22 0.24
N GLN A 339 -9.03 -30.56 0.74
CA GLN A 339 -10.38 -31.15 0.70
C GLN A 339 -10.81 -31.32 -0.75
N LYS A 340 -11.45 -32.46 -1.01
CA LYS A 340 -12.00 -32.84 -2.31
C LYS A 340 -13.52 -32.95 -2.18
N ASN A 341 -14.22 -32.82 -3.30
CA ASN A 341 -15.66 -33.01 -3.32
C ASN A 341 -16.03 -34.51 -3.20
N ALA A 342 -17.32 -34.84 -3.25
CA ALA A 342 -17.82 -36.20 -3.12
C ALA A 342 -17.24 -37.15 -4.19
N GLU A 343 -16.89 -36.65 -5.38
CA GLU A 343 -16.27 -37.42 -6.46
C GLU A 343 -14.74 -37.51 -6.36
N GLY A 344 -14.14 -37.02 -5.27
CA GLY A 344 -12.68 -37.03 -5.07
C GLY A 344 -11.92 -36.02 -5.95
N LYS A 345 -12.61 -35.02 -6.53
CA LYS A 345 -12.03 -33.98 -7.37
C LYS A 345 -11.75 -32.69 -6.57
N PRO A 346 -10.71 -31.93 -6.93
CA PRO A 346 -10.50 -30.61 -6.36
C PRO A 346 -11.62 -29.65 -6.80
N PHE A 347 -11.99 -28.73 -5.93
CA PHE A 347 -13.05 -27.77 -6.16
C PHE A 347 -12.68 -26.38 -5.65
N LYS A 348 -13.49 -25.40 -6.05
CA LYS A 348 -13.47 -24.04 -5.51
C LYS A 348 -14.86 -23.71 -5.02
N LYS A 349 -14.94 -22.87 -3.99
CA LYS A 349 -16.20 -22.33 -3.50
C LYS A 349 -16.15 -20.82 -3.63
N ASP A 350 -17.07 -20.26 -4.41
CA ASP A 350 -17.18 -18.81 -4.56
C ASP A 350 -17.84 -18.18 -3.33
N GLY A 351 -17.35 -16.99 -2.99
CA GLY A 351 -17.88 -16.16 -1.92
C GLY A 351 -18.75 -15.01 -2.42
N PRO A 352 -19.34 -14.25 -1.50
CA PRO A 352 -20.30 -13.20 -1.81
C PRO A 352 -19.70 -12.00 -2.58
N LEU A 353 -18.38 -11.82 -2.55
CA LEU A 353 -17.68 -10.73 -3.24
C LEU A 353 -17.16 -11.12 -4.63
N GLY A 354 -17.66 -12.21 -5.22
CA GLY A 354 -17.21 -12.70 -6.54
C GLY A 354 -15.76 -13.19 -6.52
N LYS A 355 -15.27 -13.62 -5.35
CA LYS A 355 -13.93 -14.19 -5.14
C LYS A 355 -14.08 -15.56 -4.48
N PRO A 356 -13.25 -16.56 -4.81
CA PRO A 356 -13.24 -17.83 -4.09
C PRO A 356 -12.98 -17.60 -2.61
N ILE A 357 -13.77 -18.23 -1.75
CA ILE A 357 -13.55 -18.32 -0.30
C ILE A 357 -12.92 -19.67 0.09
N TYR A 358 -12.85 -20.62 -0.84
CA TYR A 358 -12.09 -21.85 -0.71
C TYR A 358 -11.56 -22.32 -2.07
N ASP A 359 -10.37 -22.89 -2.10
CA ASP A 359 -9.78 -23.59 -3.25
C ASP A 359 -9.02 -24.81 -2.73
N SER A 360 -9.30 -26.03 -3.21
CA SER A 360 -8.60 -27.25 -2.77
C SER A 360 -7.08 -27.13 -2.81
N LYS A 361 -6.52 -26.35 -3.75
CA LYS A 361 -5.07 -26.14 -3.87
C LYS A 361 -4.50 -25.24 -2.79
N LYS A 362 -5.33 -24.45 -2.09
CA LYS A 362 -4.89 -23.28 -1.32
C LYS A 362 -5.55 -23.13 0.05
N GLY A 363 -6.69 -23.78 0.31
CA GLY A 363 -7.44 -23.69 1.55
C GLY A 363 -8.45 -22.55 1.54
N ASP A 364 -8.77 -22.03 2.73
CA ASP A 364 -9.81 -21.01 2.93
C ASP A 364 -9.27 -19.58 2.79
N PHE A 365 -10.16 -18.69 2.36
CA PHE A 365 -9.90 -17.27 2.20
C PHE A 365 -11.00 -16.42 2.83
N VAL A 366 -10.60 -15.30 3.41
CA VAL A 366 -11.52 -14.19 3.71
C VAL A 366 -11.13 -12.99 2.86
N TRP A 367 -12.14 -12.39 2.25
CA TRP A 367 -12.00 -11.21 1.40
C TRP A 367 -12.81 -10.06 1.96
N GLU A 368 -12.26 -8.86 1.89
CA GLU A 368 -12.94 -7.65 2.31
C GLU A 368 -12.75 -6.54 1.27
N LYS A 369 -13.67 -5.58 1.27
CA LYS A 369 -13.68 -4.43 0.37
C LYS A 369 -13.93 -3.17 1.20
N ASN A 370 -13.32 -2.06 0.79
CA ASN A 370 -13.37 -0.78 1.51
C ASN A 370 -12.94 -0.94 2.98
N VAL A 371 -11.73 -1.44 3.16
CA VAL A 371 -11.20 -1.89 4.45
C VAL A 371 -10.55 -0.73 5.20
N GLU A 372 -10.89 -0.57 6.47
CA GLU A 372 -10.22 0.35 7.38
C GLU A 372 -8.83 -0.19 7.76
N PRO A 373 -7.75 0.57 7.61
CA PRO A 373 -6.41 0.14 8.02
C PRO A 373 -6.28 -0.05 9.54
N GLU A 374 -5.36 -0.91 9.94
CA GLU A 374 -4.90 -0.98 11.32
C GLU A 374 -3.72 -0.02 11.54
N TYR A 375 -3.70 0.67 12.68
CA TYR A 375 -2.71 1.71 12.97
C TYR A 375 -1.60 1.19 13.90
N ARG A 376 -0.33 1.49 13.57
CA ARG A 376 0.86 1.09 14.37
C ARG A 376 1.92 2.18 14.36
N TRP A 377 2.74 2.24 15.40
CA TRP A 377 3.96 3.05 15.39
C TRP A 377 4.95 2.51 14.35
N PHE A 378 5.55 3.42 13.59
CA PHE A 378 6.42 3.07 12.49
C PHE A 378 7.53 4.10 12.29
N SER A 379 8.77 3.64 12.33
CA SER A 379 9.99 4.42 12.11
C SER A 379 10.43 4.47 10.64
N GLY A 380 9.64 3.88 9.73
CA GLY A 380 10.02 3.66 8.34
C GLY A 380 10.68 2.30 8.08
N ALA A 381 11.00 1.52 9.10
CA ALA A 381 11.66 0.23 8.97
C ALA A 381 10.72 -0.94 9.32
N MET A 382 10.84 -2.03 8.58
CA MET A 382 10.16 -3.31 8.82
C MET A 382 11.17 -4.33 9.35
N SER A 383 10.74 -5.15 10.30
CA SER A 383 11.46 -6.38 10.66
C SER A 383 10.82 -7.57 9.96
N HIS A 384 11.61 -8.58 9.62
CA HIS A 384 11.19 -9.77 8.90
C HIS A 384 11.65 -11.01 9.63
N LYS A 385 10.83 -12.05 9.63
CA LYS A 385 11.20 -13.40 10.03
C LYS A 385 11.78 -14.14 8.82
N LEU A 386 12.88 -14.83 9.06
CA LEU A 386 13.50 -15.73 8.09
C LEU A 386 13.03 -17.15 8.34
N VAL A 387 13.09 -18.00 7.32
CA VAL A 387 12.80 -19.44 7.43
C VAL A 387 13.70 -20.15 8.46
N THR A 388 14.87 -19.58 8.75
CA THR A 388 15.84 -20.10 9.74
C THR A 388 15.55 -19.67 11.17
N ASP A 389 14.62 -18.74 11.39
CA ASP A 389 14.33 -18.23 12.72
C ASP A 389 13.40 -19.21 13.46
N VAL A 390 13.67 -19.41 14.75
CA VAL A 390 12.78 -20.15 15.64
C VAL A 390 11.56 -19.29 15.97
N ILE A 391 10.38 -19.89 15.90
CA ILE A 391 9.09 -19.28 16.18
C ILE A 391 8.46 -19.85 17.46
N ASP A 392 7.51 -19.12 18.04
CA ASP A 392 6.60 -19.64 19.04
C ASP A 392 5.27 -20.04 18.37
N PRO A 393 4.99 -21.34 18.19
CA PRO A 393 3.77 -21.79 17.51
C PRO A 393 2.49 -21.64 18.35
N SER A 394 2.61 -21.30 19.65
CA SER A 394 1.45 -21.04 20.52
C SER A 394 0.86 -19.64 20.34
N ALA A 395 1.63 -18.72 19.76
CA ALA A 395 1.23 -17.35 19.47
C ALA A 395 1.03 -17.11 17.96
N VAL A 396 0.45 -15.96 17.60
CA VAL A 396 0.41 -15.52 16.21
C VAL A 396 1.80 -15.03 15.81
N VAL A 397 2.39 -15.63 14.78
CA VAL A 397 3.76 -15.33 14.33
C VAL A 397 3.75 -14.14 13.34
N PRO A 398 4.38 -13.00 13.67
CA PRO A 398 4.56 -11.91 12.72
C PRO A 398 5.70 -12.24 11.75
N LEU A 399 5.35 -12.57 10.50
CA LEU A 399 6.34 -12.87 9.45
C LEU A 399 7.09 -11.62 9.01
N ASN A 400 6.42 -10.48 9.09
CA ASN A 400 7.06 -9.18 9.17
C ASN A 400 6.27 -8.32 10.16
N GLN A 401 6.82 -7.18 10.58
CA GLN A 401 6.11 -6.22 11.41
C GLN A 401 6.75 -4.84 11.32
N PRO A 402 5.97 -3.75 11.49
CA PRO A 402 6.52 -2.42 11.61
C PRO A 402 7.44 -2.30 12.83
N VAL A 403 8.59 -1.67 12.63
CA VAL A 403 9.48 -1.25 13.72
C VAL A 403 9.12 0.17 14.10
N GLY A 404 8.98 0.44 15.39
CA GLY A 404 8.70 1.77 15.92
C GLY A 404 8.08 1.71 17.31
N SER A 405 8.15 2.81 18.02
CA SER A 405 7.58 2.95 19.37
C SER A 405 7.12 4.39 19.61
N PRO A 406 6.26 4.63 20.62
CA PRO A 406 5.86 6.00 20.99
C PRO A 406 7.04 6.89 21.43
N ASP A 407 8.07 6.26 22.01
CA ASP A 407 9.26 6.93 22.56
C ASP A 407 10.34 7.18 21.49
N ASP A 408 10.25 6.54 20.33
CA ASP A 408 11.15 6.82 19.21
C ASP A 408 10.73 8.13 18.52
N PRO A 409 11.57 9.19 18.54
CA PRO A 409 11.24 10.48 17.95
C PRO A 409 11.06 10.43 16.43
N ARG A 410 11.55 9.37 15.77
CA ARG A 410 11.36 9.16 14.32
C ARG A 410 10.08 8.39 13.99
N SER A 411 9.46 7.77 14.99
CA SER A 411 8.28 6.95 14.79
C SER A 411 7.01 7.79 14.72
N ARG A 412 6.14 7.44 13.78
CA ARG A 412 4.78 7.99 13.64
C ARG A 412 3.76 6.88 13.50
N ILE A 413 2.52 7.17 13.88
CA ILE A 413 1.39 6.26 13.72
C ILE A 413 1.04 6.20 12.23
N MET A 414 1.15 5.01 11.64
CA MET A 414 1.00 4.74 10.21
C MET A 414 -0.09 3.67 10.00
N PRO A 415 -0.89 3.77 8.93
CA PRO A 415 -1.90 2.77 8.57
C PRO A 415 -1.27 1.57 7.83
N PHE A 416 -1.75 0.38 8.17
CA PHE A 416 -1.33 -0.89 7.58
C PHE A 416 -2.54 -1.75 7.19
N LYS A 417 -2.41 -2.44 6.07
CA LYS A 417 -3.14 -3.69 5.84
C LYS A 417 -2.45 -4.79 6.64
N VAL A 418 -3.21 -5.52 7.45
CA VAL A 418 -2.73 -6.74 8.13
C VAL A 418 -3.40 -7.94 7.49
N HIS A 419 -2.60 -8.78 6.84
CA HIS A 419 -3.04 -10.06 6.31
C HIS A 419 -2.75 -11.16 7.33
N ARG A 420 -3.79 -11.93 7.69
CA ARG A 420 -3.70 -13.06 8.63
C ARG A 420 -3.69 -14.38 7.87
N GLY A 421 -3.18 -15.44 8.48
CA GLY A 421 -3.26 -16.74 7.86
C GLY A 421 -2.82 -17.87 8.75
N LYS A 422 -2.89 -19.10 8.22
CA LYS A 422 -2.21 -20.26 8.78
C LYS A 422 -1.41 -20.94 7.69
N GLN A 423 -0.17 -21.32 8.00
CA GLN A 423 0.74 -21.91 7.03
C GLN A 423 1.64 -22.96 7.69
N PRO A 424 2.22 -23.88 6.90
CA PRO A 424 3.02 -24.96 7.47
C PRO A 424 4.30 -24.44 8.14
N TYR A 425 4.72 -25.16 9.19
CA TYR A 425 6.00 -25.02 9.88
C TYR A 425 6.50 -26.40 10.31
N ASP A 426 7.79 -26.53 10.58
CA ASP A 426 8.39 -27.75 11.14
C ASP A 426 8.10 -27.81 12.65
N SER A 427 7.32 -28.82 13.06
CA SER A 427 6.84 -28.92 14.44
C SER A 427 7.88 -29.42 15.45
N VAL A 428 9.03 -29.90 14.97
CA VAL A 428 10.12 -30.38 15.83
C VAL A 428 11.13 -29.25 16.08
N THR A 429 11.50 -28.52 15.04
CA THR A 429 12.48 -27.42 15.15
C THR A 429 11.84 -26.06 15.43
N ASN A 430 10.51 -25.95 15.33
CA ASN A 430 9.76 -24.69 15.43
C ASN A 430 10.29 -23.63 14.46
N THR A 431 10.59 -24.02 13.23
CA THR A 431 10.98 -23.11 12.15
C THR A 431 9.94 -23.12 11.05
N MET A 432 9.78 -22.01 10.36
CA MET A 432 8.90 -21.96 9.18
C MET A 432 9.46 -22.85 8.07
N VAL A 433 8.62 -23.29 7.12
CA VAL A 433 9.06 -24.13 6.00
C VAL A 433 8.70 -23.55 4.64
N ILE A 434 9.45 -23.94 3.63
CA ILE A 434 9.23 -23.59 2.23
C ILE A 434 8.70 -24.83 1.49
N PRO A 435 7.39 -24.89 1.16
CA PRO A 435 6.85 -25.97 0.36
C PRO A 435 7.05 -25.70 -1.14
N ASN A 436 7.29 -26.77 -1.90
CA ASN A 436 7.08 -26.78 -3.34
C ASN A 436 5.57 -26.82 -3.61
N LEU A 437 5.00 -25.70 -4.04
CA LEU A 437 3.58 -25.55 -4.36
C LEU A 437 3.29 -25.79 -5.84
N PHE A 438 4.21 -25.42 -6.73
CA PHE A 438 4.01 -25.40 -8.18
C PHE A 438 4.98 -26.30 -8.93
N GLY A 439 4.46 -27.16 -9.81
CA GLY A 439 5.28 -27.99 -10.68
C GLY A 439 4.47 -28.83 -11.67
N GLY A 440 5.17 -29.59 -12.50
CA GLY A 440 4.56 -30.53 -13.46
C GLY A 440 3.90 -31.73 -12.76
N LYS A 441 3.20 -32.57 -13.54
CA LYS A 441 2.47 -33.75 -13.02
C LYS A 441 3.35 -34.74 -12.25
N ASP A 442 4.63 -34.81 -12.60
CA ASP A 442 5.61 -35.72 -12.01
C ASP A 442 6.36 -35.10 -10.83
N SER A 443 6.09 -33.84 -10.49
CA SER A 443 6.69 -33.17 -9.33
C SER A 443 5.99 -33.52 -8.01
N ASP A 444 6.69 -33.29 -6.91
CA ASP A 444 6.15 -33.36 -5.55
C ASP A 444 5.38 -32.09 -5.12
N ALA A 445 5.00 -31.25 -6.09
CA ALA A 445 4.32 -30.00 -5.84
C ALA A 445 2.94 -30.22 -5.19
N TYR A 446 2.63 -29.40 -4.18
CA TYR A 446 1.37 -29.49 -3.43
C TYR A 446 0.14 -29.37 -4.34
N TRP A 447 0.14 -28.45 -5.32
CA TRP A 447 -1.00 -28.26 -6.23
C TRP A 447 -1.26 -29.43 -7.19
N VAL A 448 -0.36 -30.42 -7.21
CA VAL A 448 -0.48 -31.65 -8.00
C VAL A 448 -0.84 -32.83 -7.09
N LYS A 449 -0.07 -33.03 -6.02
CA LYS A 449 -0.16 -34.23 -5.17
C LYS A 449 -1.10 -34.07 -3.98
N TYR A 450 -1.38 -32.84 -3.54
CA TYR A 450 -2.13 -32.53 -2.33
C TYR A 450 -1.53 -33.22 -1.08
N ASP A 451 -0.20 -33.31 -1.04
CA ASP A 451 0.58 -33.94 0.04
C ASP A 451 1.58 -32.92 0.59
N TRP A 452 1.32 -32.44 1.81
CA TRP A 452 2.14 -31.43 2.47
C TRP A 452 3.53 -31.93 2.81
N LYS A 453 3.67 -33.17 3.29
CA LYS A 453 4.98 -33.71 3.69
C LYS A 453 5.90 -33.81 2.49
N LYS A 454 5.40 -34.28 1.34
CA LYS A 454 6.16 -34.31 0.09
C LYS A 454 6.54 -32.92 -0.39
N ALA A 455 5.58 -32.00 -0.42
CA ALA A 455 5.80 -30.62 -0.88
C ALA A 455 6.85 -29.90 -0.01
N ILE A 456 6.77 -30.03 1.32
CA ILE A 456 7.72 -29.43 2.26
C ILE A 456 9.09 -30.08 2.11
N THR A 457 9.17 -31.41 2.05
CA THR A 457 10.44 -32.13 1.85
C THR A 457 11.14 -31.65 0.58
N ALA A 458 10.41 -31.57 -0.54
CA ALA A 458 10.97 -31.13 -1.82
C ALA A 458 11.42 -29.66 -1.79
N GLY A 459 10.63 -28.76 -1.21
CA GLY A 459 10.97 -27.32 -1.16
C GLY A 459 12.12 -27.01 -0.20
N MET A 460 12.19 -27.68 0.95
CA MET A 460 13.29 -27.52 1.90
C MET A 460 14.60 -28.11 1.34
N ALA A 461 14.55 -29.29 0.72
CA ALA A 461 15.70 -29.89 0.06
C ALA A 461 16.23 -29.03 -1.10
N TYR A 462 15.34 -28.38 -1.85
CA TYR A 462 15.73 -27.48 -2.94
C TYR A 462 16.64 -26.32 -2.47
N MET A 463 16.40 -25.84 -1.26
CA MET A 463 17.12 -24.76 -0.59
C MET A 463 18.25 -25.24 0.34
N ASP A 464 18.55 -26.53 0.34
CA ASP A 464 19.55 -27.14 1.22
C ASP A 464 19.25 -26.86 2.72
N MET A 465 17.96 -26.88 3.09
CA MET A 465 17.48 -26.64 4.44
C MET A 465 16.96 -27.93 5.10
N PRO A 466 17.20 -28.11 6.41
CA PRO A 466 16.71 -29.29 7.12
C PRO A 466 15.20 -29.27 7.26
N PHE A 467 14.59 -30.45 7.24
CA PHE A 467 13.21 -30.69 7.62
C PHE A 467 13.16 -31.97 8.45
N SER A 468 12.53 -31.91 9.63
CA SER A 468 12.44 -33.03 10.56
C SER A 468 11.62 -34.20 10.02
N GLY A 469 10.77 -33.93 9.03
CA GLY A 469 9.77 -34.87 8.52
C GLY A 469 8.38 -34.66 9.08
N ASP A 470 8.24 -33.85 10.14
CA ASP A 470 6.97 -33.56 10.79
C ASP A 470 6.63 -32.07 10.68
N PHE A 471 5.36 -31.77 10.47
CA PHE A 471 4.89 -30.41 10.28
C PHE A 471 3.57 -30.17 11.00
N GLY A 472 3.34 -28.91 11.36
CA GLY A 472 2.05 -28.40 11.80
C GLY A 472 1.65 -27.17 11.00
N PHE A 473 0.53 -26.54 11.40
CA PHE A 473 0.15 -25.22 10.89
C PHE A 473 0.16 -24.21 12.02
N VAL A 474 0.74 -23.04 11.76
CA VAL A 474 0.83 -21.94 12.73
C VAL A 474 0.10 -20.71 12.22
N SER A 475 -0.55 -19.98 13.12
CA SER A 475 -1.17 -18.69 12.81
C SER A 475 -0.12 -17.62 12.56
N THR A 476 -0.32 -16.81 11.52
CA THR A 476 0.64 -15.80 11.07
C THR A 476 -0.02 -14.47 10.76
N GLU A 477 0.77 -13.40 10.85
CA GLU A 477 0.40 -12.07 10.36
C GLU A 477 1.48 -11.49 9.44
N TYR A 478 1.05 -10.67 8.50
CA TYR A 478 1.90 -9.95 7.56
C TYR A 478 1.36 -8.56 7.29
N TYR A 479 2.21 -7.56 7.43
CA TYR A 479 1.88 -6.14 7.43
C TYR A 479 2.33 -5.49 6.11
N TYR A 480 1.42 -4.76 5.47
CA TYR A 480 1.70 -3.88 4.33
C TYR A 480 1.37 -2.43 4.72
N PRO A 481 2.32 -1.50 4.65
CA PRO A 481 2.00 -0.09 4.80
C PRO A 481 1.06 0.33 3.65
N THR A 482 -0.02 1.02 3.97
CA THR A 482 -0.91 1.59 2.94
C THR A 482 -0.40 2.97 2.57
N THR A 483 0.03 3.15 1.33
CA THR A 483 0.72 4.38 0.86
C THR A 483 0.08 4.99 -0.39
N HIS A 484 -0.85 4.28 -1.02
CA HIS A 484 -1.60 4.72 -2.19
C HIS A 484 -3.09 4.84 -1.85
N MET A 485 -3.91 5.17 -2.85
CA MET A 485 -5.32 5.48 -2.67
C MET A 485 -5.51 6.65 -1.71
N VAL A 486 -4.74 7.73 -1.89
CA VAL A 486 -4.93 8.97 -1.14
C VAL A 486 -6.27 9.58 -1.54
N ALA A 487 -7.19 9.68 -0.58
CA ALA A 487 -8.56 10.16 -0.81
C ALA A 487 -8.61 11.69 -0.96
N PRO A 488 -9.67 12.24 -1.58
CA PRO A 488 -9.96 13.67 -1.55
C PRO A 488 -9.95 14.22 -0.11
N ARG A 489 -9.50 15.47 0.07
CA ARG A 489 -9.38 16.09 1.41
C ARG A 489 -10.69 16.09 2.19
N GLU A 490 -11.83 16.15 1.51
CA GLU A 490 -13.17 16.13 2.10
C GLU A 490 -13.53 14.76 2.71
N GLN A 491 -12.76 13.72 2.37
CA GLN A 491 -12.89 12.35 2.87
C GLN A 491 -11.75 11.96 3.81
N ALA A 492 -10.91 12.92 4.22
CA ALA A 492 -9.90 12.67 5.25
C ALA A 492 -10.58 12.25 6.57
N VAL A 493 -9.91 11.40 7.33
CA VAL A 493 -10.37 10.91 8.63
C VAL A 493 -10.72 12.08 9.54
N ARG A 494 -11.92 12.06 10.12
CA ARG A 494 -12.38 13.13 11.02
C ARG A 494 -11.91 12.90 12.45
N CYS A 495 -11.79 13.97 13.24
CA CYS A 495 -11.30 13.91 14.62
C CYS A 495 -12.02 12.85 15.47
N VAL A 496 -13.34 12.77 15.39
CA VAL A 496 -14.16 11.82 16.18
C VAL A 496 -13.85 10.35 15.88
N GLU A 497 -13.37 10.05 14.68
CA GLU A 497 -13.00 8.68 14.30
C GLU A 497 -11.73 8.22 15.00
N CYS A 498 -10.86 9.14 15.44
CA CYS A 498 -9.64 8.80 16.19
C CYS A 498 -9.80 9.03 17.70
N HIS A 499 -10.53 10.07 18.09
CA HIS A 499 -10.68 10.51 19.48
C HIS A 499 -11.81 9.80 20.25
N SER A 500 -12.54 8.88 19.60
CA SER A 500 -13.52 8.02 20.27
C SER A 500 -12.85 6.82 20.92
N ARG A 501 -13.47 6.28 21.99
CA ARG A 501 -12.96 5.11 22.72
C ARG A 501 -12.76 3.89 21.83
N ASP A 502 -13.72 3.65 20.94
CA ASP A 502 -13.69 2.57 19.94
C ASP A 502 -13.30 3.06 18.54
N GLY A 503 -12.57 4.17 18.45
CA GLY A 503 -12.11 4.74 17.19
C GLY A 503 -10.88 4.04 16.61
N ARG A 504 -10.40 4.57 15.48
CA ARG A 504 -9.23 4.14 14.72
C ARG A 504 -7.95 3.98 15.55
N MET A 505 -7.80 4.80 16.60
CA MET A 505 -6.63 4.77 17.47
C MET A 505 -6.74 3.73 18.60
N LYS A 506 -7.79 2.91 18.63
CA LYS A 506 -7.95 1.86 19.64
C LYS A 506 -6.73 0.94 19.66
N GLY A 507 -6.17 0.72 20.85
CA GLY A 507 -5.02 -0.16 21.06
C GLY A 507 -3.66 0.43 20.65
N VAL A 508 -3.60 1.66 20.10
CA VAL A 508 -2.32 2.33 19.83
C VAL A 508 -1.72 2.83 21.15
N PRO A 509 -0.55 2.31 21.59
CA PRO A 509 0.02 2.62 22.90
C PRO A 509 0.74 3.97 22.92
N GLY A 510 0.97 4.50 24.12
CA GLY A 510 1.93 5.60 24.36
C GLY A 510 1.55 6.98 23.84
N VAL A 511 0.26 7.21 23.56
CA VAL A 511 -0.30 8.55 23.30
C VAL A 511 -1.51 8.74 24.20
N TYR A 512 -1.61 9.93 24.81
CA TYR A 512 -2.84 10.35 25.48
C TYR A 512 -3.73 11.05 24.47
N ILE A 513 -4.89 10.46 24.20
CA ILE A 513 -5.87 10.94 23.22
C ILE A 513 -7.10 11.42 23.99
N PRO A 514 -7.35 12.75 24.05
CA PRO A 514 -8.56 13.29 24.66
C PRO A 514 -9.82 12.64 24.06
N GLY A 515 -10.71 12.14 24.92
CA GLY A 515 -11.95 11.44 24.54
C GLY A 515 -11.83 9.91 24.51
N ARG A 516 -10.65 9.38 24.17
CA ARG A 516 -10.33 7.94 24.26
C ARG A 516 -9.81 7.59 25.64
N ASP A 517 -8.79 8.31 26.08
CA ASP A 517 -8.07 8.04 27.33
C ASP A 517 -8.60 8.91 28.46
N THR A 518 -8.59 8.35 29.67
CA THR A 518 -8.94 9.04 30.90
C THR A 518 -7.82 8.83 31.91
N SER A 519 -7.35 9.91 32.53
CA SER A 519 -6.45 9.82 33.68
C SER A 519 -7.18 10.34 34.90
N ALA A 520 -7.44 9.44 35.87
CA ALA A 520 -8.11 9.80 37.11
C ALA A 520 -7.40 10.97 37.82
N ALA A 521 -6.06 10.94 37.87
CA ALA A 521 -5.27 12.03 38.46
C ALA A 521 -5.46 13.38 37.75
N VAL A 522 -5.47 13.40 36.41
CA VAL A 522 -5.70 14.64 35.64
C VAL A 522 -7.13 15.13 35.82
N THR A 523 -8.09 14.21 35.83
CA THR A 523 -9.51 14.51 36.07
C THR A 523 -9.72 15.09 37.47
N ASP A 524 -9.16 14.46 38.50
CA ASP A 524 -9.28 14.88 39.90
C ASP A 524 -8.59 16.23 40.14
N LEU A 525 -7.39 16.43 39.57
CA LEU A 525 -6.70 17.73 39.61
C LEU A 525 -7.51 18.81 38.88
N GLY A 526 -8.09 18.50 37.72
CA GLY A 526 -8.91 19.44 36.94
C GLY A 526 -10.18 19.86 37.68
N PHE A 527 -10.91 18.91 38.27
CA PHE A 527 -12.08 19.20 39.09
C PHE A 527 -11.70 19.90 40.40
N GLY A 528 -10.58 19.52 41.03
CA GLY A 528 -10.04 20.18 42.21
C GLY A 528 -9.67 21.64 41.95
N ALA A 529 -8.99 21.93 40.84
CA ALA A 529 -8.66 23.29 40.42
C ALA A 529 -9.92 24.12 40.13
N SER A 530 -10.91 23.52 39.47
CA SER A 530 -12.20 24.16 39.18
C SER A 530 -12.98 24.48 40.47
N ALA A 531 -12.99 23.55 41.44
CA ALA A 531 -13.57 23.77 42.76
C ALA A 531 -12.84 24.88 43.54
N ALA A 532 -11.50 24.89 43.51
CA ALA A 532 -10.69 25.92 44.14
C ALA A 532 -10.93 27.31 43.52
N ALA A 533 -11.05 27.40 42.19
CA ALA A 533 -11.38 28.63 41.50
C ALA A 533 -12.79 29.14 41.88
N LEU A 534 -13.77 28.25 41.92
CA LEU A 534 -15.13 28.57 42.35
C LEU A 534 -15.16 29.10 43.79
N LEU A 535 -14.44 28.45 44.70
CA LEU A 535 -14.31 28.89 46.09
C LEU A 535 -13.62 30.26 46.18
N GLY A 536 -12.59 30.52 45.38
CA GLY A 536 -11.93 31.82 45.29
C GLY A 536 -12.87 32.93 44.84
N VAL A 537 -13.67 32.69 43.79
CA VAL A 537 -14.66 33.66 43.28
C VAL A 537 -15.78 33.89 44.29
N ALA A 538 -16.31 32.82 44.89
CA ALA A 538 -17.35 32.91 45.91
C ALA A 538 -16.84 33.67 47.16
N GLY A 539 -15.62 33.38 47.61
CA GLY A 539 -14.96 34.08 48.71
C GLY A 539 -14.76 35.56 48.39
N HIS A 540 -14.27 35.91 47.20
CA HIS A 540 -14.16 37.30 46.76
C HIS A 540 -15.52 38.01 46.74
N GLY A 541 -16.56 37.34 46.22
CA GLY A 541 -17.94 37.86 46.22
C GLY A 541 -18.48 38.10 47.64
N PHE A 542 -18.22 37.18 48.56
CA PHE A 542 -18.63 37.29 49.95
C PHE A 542 -17.93 38.45 50.67
N ILE A 543 -16.63 38.62 50.45
CA ILE A 543 -15.86 39.76 50.98
C ILE A 543 -16.45 41.07 50.47
N ARG A 544 -16.74 41.19 49.16
CA ARG A 544 -17.38 42.39 48.58
C ARG A 544 -18.73 42.68 49.21
N PHE A 545 -19.55 41.65 49.45
CA PHE A 545 -20.85 41.80 50.10
C PHE A 545 -20.72 42.34 51.52
N LEU A 546 -19.82 41.79 52.34
CA LEU A 546 -19.57 42.26 53.70
C LEU A 546 -19.02 43.69 53.73
N SER A 547 -18.07 44.02 52.84
CA SER A 547 -17.52 45.38 52.74
C SER A 547 -18.57 46.42 52.34
N ARG A 548 -19.49 46.07 51.44
CA ARG A 548 -20.62 46.94 51.07
C ARG A 548 -21.57 47.17 52.24
N LYS A 549 -21.95 46.11 52.96
CA LYS A 549 -22.83 46.22 54.14
C LYS A 549 -22.20 47.05 55.28
N LYS A 550 -20.87 47.03 55.40
CA LYS A 550 -20.12 47.87 56.34
C LYS A 550 -20.04 49.34 55.88
N ARG A 551 -20.06 49.59 54.57
CA ARG A 551 -20.16 50.94 53.98
C ARG A 551 -21.56 51.54 54.10
N GLU A 552 -22.62 50.73 54.01
CA GLU A 552 -24.02 51.18 54.17
C GLU A 552 -24.42 51.41 55.65
N LYS A 553 -23.62 50.92 56.62
CA LYS A 553 -23.81 51.15 58.06
C LYS A 553 -23.00 52.33 58.63
N LYS A 554 -22.14 52.95 57.81
CA LYS A 554 -21.49 54.23 58.10
C LYS A 554 -22.25 55.31 57.34
#